data_AF-A0A9X1DQT2-F1
#
_entry.id   AF-A0A9X1DQT2-F1
#
_cell.length_a   1.000
_cell.length_b   1.000
_cell.length_c   1.000
_cell.angle_alpha   90.00
_cell.angle_beta   90.00
_cell.angle_gamma   90.00
#
_symmetry.space_group_name_H-M   'P 1'
#
loop_
_entity.id
_entity.type
_entity.pdbx_description
1 polymer ?
#
loop_
_entity_poly.entity_id
_entity_poly.type
_entity_poly.pdbx_seq_one_letter_code
_entity_poly.pdbx_strand_id
1 'polypeptide(L)'
;MEDSFGEVNIDKVKFFQVTEKEVVAAGDIHEAETYFMSLFNMNRDEAFYYFQSKELSFNHVLLDSGRSKVTLGEIAQSHWEGPPLLILLEQ
;
A
#
# COMPACT_ATOMS: atom_id res chain seq x y z
N MET A 1 8.29 -13.44 29.20
CA MET A 1 8.88 -13.40 27.85
C MET A 1 7.94 -12.53 27.04
N GLU A 2 8.25 -11.25 26.97
CA GLU A 2 7.57 -10.35 26.03
C GLU A 2 8.27 -10.55 24.70
N ASP A 3 7.54 -11.12 23.74
CA ASP A 3 8.00 -11.18 22.36
C ASP A 3 8.23 -9.75 21.90
N SER A 4 9.50 -9.37 21.86
CA SER A 4 9.92 -8.14 21.20
C SER A 4 9.72 -8.40 19.70
N PHE A 5 8.49 -8.18 19.22
CA PHE A 5 8.26 -7.90 17.81
C PHE A 5 9.25 -6.79 17.49
N GLY A 6 10.31 -7.12 16.75
CA GLY A 6 11.35 -6.16 16.41
C GLY A 6 10.68 -4.91 15.88
N GLU A 7 11.00 -3.75 16.47
CA GLU A 7 10.40 -2.47 16.11
C GLU A 7 10.30 -2.40 14.59
N VAL A 8 9.07 -2.45 14.09
CA VAL A 8 8.83 -2.53 12.66
C VAL A 8 9.25 -1.19 12.09
N ASN A 9 10.36 -1.20 11.35
CA ASN A 9 10.95 0.01 10.82
C ASN A 9 10.10 0.52 9.64
N ILE A 10 9.14 1.38 9.94
CA ILE A 10 8.29 2.06 8.95
C ILE A 10 9.10 2.84 7.91
N ASP A 11 10.36 3.21 8.21
CA ASP A 11 11.26 3.90 7.27
C ASP A 11 11.67 3.02 6.08
N LYS A 12 11.45 1.70 6.16
CA LYS A 12 11.69 0.77 5.04
C LYS A 12 10.47 0.54 4.16
N VAL A 13 9.32 1.12 4.51
CA VAL A 13 8.07 0.94 3.79
C VAL A 13 7.93 2.00 2.70
N LYS A 14 7.54 1.56 1.52
CA LYS A 14 7.18 2.41 0.39
C LYS A 14 5.73 2.15 -0.01
N PHE A 15 5.12 3.11 -0.68
CA PHE A 15 3.75 2.98 -1.16
C PHE A 15 3.75 2.90 -2.67
N PHE A 16 3.08 1.90 -3.23
CA PHE A 16 2.99 1.69 -4.66
C PHE A 16 1.53 1.71 -5.06
N GLN A 17 1.14 2.71 -5.85
CA GLN A 17 -0.14 2.66 -6.52
C GLN A 17 -0.05 1.61 -7.62
N VAL A 18 -0.87 0.58 -7.53
CA VAL A 18 -0.87 -0.59 -8.44
C VAL A 18 -2.03 -0.56 -9.42
N THR A 19 -3.08 0.21 -9.12
CA THR A 19 -4.20 0.52 -10.04
C THR A 19 -4.64 1.97 -9.84
N GLU A 20 -5.68 2.41 -10.55
CA GLU A 20 -6.31 3.72 -10.30
C GLU A 20 -6.87 3.91 -8.88
N LYS A 21 -7.15 2.82 -8.15
CA LYS A 21 -7.86 2.84 -6.87
C LYS A 21 -7.14 2.12 -5.74
N GLU A 22 -6.08 1.38 -6.02
CA GLU A 22 -5.40 0.56 -5.02
C GLU A 22 -3.93 0.97 -4.85
N VAL A 23 -3.52 1.11 -3.60
CA VAL A 23 -2.15 1.34 -3.17
C VAL A 23 -1.71 0.18 -2.28
N VAL A 24 -0.53 -0.36 -2.53
CA VAL A 24 0.08 -1.39 -1.70
C VAL A 24 1.32 -0.81 -1.03
N ALA A 25 1.39 -0.92 0.28
CA ALA A 25 2.58 -0.60 1.04
C ALA A 25 3.47 -1.84 1.15
N ALA A 26 4.70 -1.76 0.64
CA ALA A 26 5.65 -2.87 0.49
C ALA A 26 7.11 -2.38 0.52
N GLY A 27 8.07 -3.30 0.53
CA GLY A 27 9.51 -2.97 0.44
C GLY A 27 9.94 -2.52 -0.96
N ASP A 28 9.32 -3.07 -2.00
CA ASP A 28 9.53 -2.68 -3.39
C ASP A 28 8.29 -2.90 -4.28
N ILE A 29 8.38 -2.43 -5.53
CA ILE A 29 7.27 -2.50 -6.49
C ILE A 29 6.94 -3.92 -6.94
N HIS A 30 7.92 -4.83 -6.96
CA HIS A 30 7.71 -6.22 -7.36
C HIS A 30 6.91 -6.97 -6.29
N GLU A 31 7.23 -6.73 -5.02
CA GLU A 31 6.48 -7.25 -3.88
C GLU A 31 5.03 -6.72 -3.90
N ALA A 32 4.84 -5.41 -4.13
CA ALA A 32 3.53 -4.79 -4.22
C ALA A 32 2.65 -5.39 -5.33
N GLU A 33 3.19 -5.52 -6.55
CA GLU A 33 2.48 -6.10 -7.69
C GLU A 33 2.16 -7.58 -7.46
N THR A 34 3.11 -8.34 -6.91
CA THR A 34 2.94 -9.78 -6.62
C THR A 34 1.84 -10.00 -5.59
N TYR A 35 1.82 -9.20 -4.53
CA TYR A 35 0.77 -9.25 -3.52
C TYR A 35 -0.61 -8.97 -4.12
N PHE A 36 -0.74 -7.90 -4.91
CA PHE A 36 -2.00 -7.53 -5.56
C PHE A 36 -2.51 -8.64 -6.48
N MET A 37 -1.66 -9.15 -7.37
CA MET A 37 -2.00 -10.27 -8.27
C MET A 37 -2.47 -11.51 -7.50
N SER A 38 -1.77 -11.86 -6.41
CA SER A 38 -2.13 -13.00 -5.57
C SER A 38 -3.48 -12.81 -4.87
N LEU A 39 -3.78 -11.60 -4.40
CA LEU A 39 -5.02 -11.31 -3.67
C LEU A 39 -6.25 -11.43 -4.58
N PHE A 40 -6.13 -11.01 -5.83
CA PHE A 40 -7.22 -11.02 -6.81
C PHE A 40 -7.20 -12.20 -7.79
N ASN A 41 -6.22 -13.11 -7.65
CA ASN A 41 -6.02 -14.26 -8.53
C ASN A 41 -5.95 -13.86 -10.02
N MET A 42 -5.13 -12.84 -10.31
CA MET A 42 -4.91 -12.30 -11.65
C MET A 42 -3.45 -12.48 -12.06
N ASN A 43 -3.19 -12.57 -13.37
CA ASN A 43 -1.85 -12.45 -13.90
C ASN A 43 -1.44 -10.98 -14.11
N ARG A 44 -0.18 -10.76 -14.48
CA ARG A 44 0.40 -9.40 -14.65
C ARG A 44 -0.33 -8.59 -15.73
N ASP A 45 -0.65 -9.24 -16.85
CA ASP A 45 -1.32 -8.58 -17.97
C ASP A 45 -2.75 -8.20 -17.58
N GLU A 46 -3.47 -9.05 -16.85
CA GLU A 46 -4.81 -8.76 -16.34
C GLU A 46 -4.82 -7.62 -15.31
N ALA A 47 -3.90 -7.66 -14.34
CA ALA A 47 -3.86 -6.70 -13.24
C ALA A 47 -3.42 -5.29 -13.69
N PHE A 48 -2.51 -5.19 -14.66
CA PHE A 48 -1.82 -3.95 -15.00
C PHE A 48 -1.99 -3.52 -16.47
N TYR A 49 -2.95 -4.10 -17.20
CA TYR A 49 -3.17 -3.75 -18.62
C TYR A 49 -3.37 -2.25 -18.86
N TYR A 50 -4.17 -1.59 -18.03
CA TYR A 50 -4.55 -0.18 -18.18
C TYR A 50 -3.76 0.77 -17.28
N PHE A 51 -2.93 0.25 -16.37
CA PHE A 51 -2.31 1.05 -15.33
C PHE A 51 -0.87 0.63 -15.07
N GLN A 52 0.05 1.60 -15.15
CA GLN A 52 1.44 1.38 -14.78
C GLN A 52 1.65 1.71 -13.32
N SER A 53 2.07 0.71 -12.53
CA SER A 53 2.40 0.87 -11.12
C SER A 53 3.44 1.97 -10.88
N LYS A 54 3.27 2.74 -9.80
CA LYS A 54 4.19 3.85 -9.45
C LYS A 54 4.32 4.03 -7.95
N GLU A 55 5.48 4.49 -7.51
CA GLU A 55 5.73 4.86 -6.12
C GLU A 55 5.01 6.17 -5.77
N LEU A 56 4.37 6.22 -4.60
CA LEU A 56 3.76 7.40 -4.01
C LEU A 56 4.57 7.85 -2.79
N SER A 57 4.53 9.15 -2.51
CA SER A 57 5.20 9.69 -1.31
C SER A 57 4.45 9.31 -0.04
N PHE A 58 5.18 9.17 1.07
CA PHE A 58 4.61 8.95 2.41
C PHE A 58 3.55 10.00 2.78
N ASN A 59 3.77 11.25 2.35
CA ASN A 59 2.86 12.39 2.58
C ASN A 59 1.76 12.52 1.52
N HIS A 60 1.56 11.52 0.66
CA HIS A 60 0.49 11.55 -0.33
C HIS A 60 -0.86 11.59 0.38
N VAL A 61 -1.66 12.62 0.10
CA VAL A 61 -2.92 12.89 0.76
C VAL A 61 -4.06 12.16 0.05
N LEU A 62 -4.79 11.35 0.80
CA LEU A 62 -6.07 10.77 0.44
C LEU A 62 -7.21 11.61 1.01
N LEU A 63 -8.33 11.61 0.28
CA LEU A 63 -9.59 12.13 0.78
C LEU A 63 -10.34 10.97 1.41
N ASP A 64 -10.54 11.03 2.72
CA ASP A 64 -11.40 10.10 3.43
C ASP A 64 -12.87 10.51 3.23
N SER A 65 -13.80 9.55 3.27
CA SER A 65 -15.23 9.72 2.94
C SER A 65 -16.01 10.63 3.92
N GLY A 66 -15.31 11.32 4.82
CA GLY A 66 -15.79 12.42 5.67
C GLY A 66 -15.20 13.81 5.38
N ARG A 67 -14.41 13.99 4.30
CA ARG A 67 -13.62 15.22 3.96
C ARG A 67 -12.39 15.47 4.85
N SER A 68 -12.03 14.52 5.71
CA SER A 68 -10.73 14.48 6.37
C SER A 68 -9.64 14.22 5.32
N LYS A 69 -8.55 14.99 5.38
CA LYS A 69 -7.33 14.67 4.65
C LYS A 69 -6.52 13.72 5.54
N VAL A 70 -6.19 12.55 5.01
CA VAL A 70 -5.30 11.58 5.67
C VAL A 70 -4.18 11.24 4.71
N THR A 71 -2.98 11.04 5.20
CA THR A 71 -1.83 10.63 4.39
C THR A 71 -1.68 9.12 4.39
N LEU A 72 -1.03 8.58 3.35
CA LEU A 72 -0.64 7.16 3.31
C LEU A 72 0.19 6.76 4.54
N GLY A 73 1.06 7.66 5.00
CA GLY A 73 1.83 7.50 6.23
C GLY A 73 0.99 7.33 7.49
N GLU A 74 -0.04 8.17 7.66
CA GLU A 74 -0.98 8.06 8.79
C GLU A 74 -1.80 6.76 8.73
N ILE A 75 -2.21 6.33 7.54
CA ILE A 75 -2.91 5.05 7.34
C ILE A 75 -2.00 3.89 7.72
N ALA A 76 -0.76 3.88 7.23
CA ALA A 76 0.21 2.87 7.62
C ALA A 76 0.39 2.87 9.14
N GLN A 77 0.71 4.01 9.77
CA GLN A 77 0.87 4.08 11.22
C GLN A 77 -0.34 3.56 12.02
N SER A 78 -1.56 3.68 11.49
CA SER A 78 -2.79 3.24 12.16
C SER A 78 -3.14 1.77 11.91
N HIS A 79 -2.76 1.19 10.77
CA HIS A 79 -3.18 -0.13 10.31
C HIS A 79 -2.02 -1.10 10.01
N TRP A 80 -0.79 -0.72 10.33
CA TRP A 80 0.39 -1.51 9.98
C TRP A 80 0.55 -2.74 10.86
N GLU A 81 0.42 -3.91 10.25
CA GLU A 81 0.75 -5.20 10.85
C GLU A 81 1.97 -5.87 10.18
N GLY A 82 2.60 -5.17 9.23
CA GLY A 82 3.69 -5.65 8.39
C GLY A 82 3.37 -5.51 6.88
N PRO A 83 4.39 -5.38 6.01
CA PRO A 83 4.17 -5.41 4.58
C PRO A 83 3.89 -6.85 4.11
N PRO A 84 3.03 -7.04 3.10
CA PRO A 84 2.33 -6.01 2.33
C PRO A 84 0.97 -5.58 2.93
N LEU A 85 0.61 -4.30 2.81
CA LEU A 85 -0.71 -3.76 3.21
C LEU A 85 -1.44 -3.13 2.01
N LEU A 86 -2.70 -3.52 1.77
CA LEU A 86 -3.57 -2.88 0.77
C LEU A 86 -4.29 -1.67 1.36
N ILE A 87 -4.27 -0.56 0.64
CA ILE A 87 -4.97 0.69 0.93
C ILE A 87 -5.85 1.02 -0.27
N LEU A 88 -7.15 1.21 -0.03
CA LEU A 88 -8.10 1.64 -1.05
C LEU A 88 -8.16 3.17 -1.09
N LEU A 89 -8.05 3.73 -2.29
CA LEU A 89 -8.30 5.13 -2.56
C LEU A 89 -9.82 5.31 -2.66
N GLU A 90 -10.49 5.66 -1.57
CA GLU A 90 -11.90 6.06 -1.64
C GLU A 90 -12.03 7.37 -2.44
N GLN A 91 -13.07 7.46 -3.29
CA GLN A 91 -13.44 8.66 -4.05
C GLN A 91 -14.65 9.34 -3.40
#